data_AF-A0A7X7BZV1-F1
#
_entry.id   AF-A0A7X7BZV1-F1
#
_cell.length_a   1.000
_cell.length_b   1.000
_cell.length_c   1.000
_cell.angle_alpha   90.00
_cell.angle_beta   90.00
_cell.angle_gamma   90.00
#
_symmetry.space_group_name_H-M   'P 1'
#
loop_
_entity.id
_entity.type
_entity.pdbx_description
1 polymer ?
#
loop_
_entity_poly.entity_id
_entity_poly.type
_entity_poly.pdbx_seq_one_letter_code
_entity_poly.pdbx_strand_id
1 'polypeptide(L)'
;MAKKFKCTVCGYIHEGDTAPEKCPICGAPASKFVEIKETDDKLAFADEHVLGVAKDVKDPEILKGLHDHFNGECTEVGMYLAMSRQADREGYPEIAEAFKRYAWEEAEHAAKFAELLGEVVWDTKTNLYKRMMAESGACEGKKHIATLAKQQNLDAIHDTVHEMAKDEARHGKGFEGLYYRYFKK
;
A
#
# COMPACT_ATOMS: atom_id res chain seq x y z
N MET A 1 -35.27 22.85 7.19
CA MET A 1 -34.41 21.67 6.94
C MET A 1 -34.13 21.02 8.29
N ALA A 2 -34.09 19.70 8.39
CA ALA A 2 -33.74 19.03 9.65
C ALA A 2 -32.30 19.40 10.03
N LYS A 3 -32.06 19.70 11.31
CA LYS A 3 -30.70 19.99 11.79
C LYS A 3 -29.90 18.70 11.86
N LYS A 4 -28.58 18.82 11.81
CA LYS A 4 -27.66 17.69 11.96
C LYS A 4 -26.85 17.84 13.23
N PHE A 5 -26.71 16.78 13.99
CA PHE A 5 -25.94 16.75 15.23
C PHE A 5 -24.89 15.64 15.18
N LYS A 6 -23.62 15.98 15.38
CA LYS A 6 -22.51 15.03 15.44
C LYS A 6 -22.19 14.66 16.88
N CYS A 7 -22.15 13.37 17.17
CA CYS A 7 -21.60 12.88 18.43
C CYS A 7 -20.09 13.11 18.46
N THR A 8 -19.59 13.84 19.45
CA THR A 8 -18.16 14.12 19.65
C THR A 8 -17.35 12.93 20.16
N VAL A 9 -18.01 11.83 20.54
CA VAL A 9 -17.34 10.61 21.02
C VAL A 9 -17.07 9.62 19.88
N CYS A 10 -18.06 9.37 19.01
CA CYS A 10 -17.94 8.36 17.95
C CYS A 10 -18.18 8.88 16.53
N GLY A 11 -18.53 10.15 16.37
CA GLY A 11 -18.79 10.75 15.06
C GLY A 11 -20.18 10.49 14.47
N TYR A 12 -21.05 9.71 15.11
CA TYR A 12 -22.42 9.46 14.63
C TYR A 12 -23.17 10.77 14.34
N ILE A 13 -23.81 10.84 13.17
CA ILE A 13 -24.61 11.99 12.73
C ILE A 13 -26.10 11.65 12.91
N HIS A 14 -26.79 12.45 13.71
CA HIS A 14 -28.24 12.41 13.87
C HIS A 14 -28.88 13.53 13.04
N GLU A 15 -29.95 13.22 12.31
CA GLU A 15 -30.78 14.23 11.63
C GLU A 15 -32.11 14.36 12.37
N GLY A 16 -32.44 15.58 12.81
CA GLY A 16 -33.64 15.86 13.61
C GLY A 16 -33.69 17.31 14.08
N ASP A 17 -34.74 17.69 14.80
CA ASP A 17 -34.86 19.04 15.34
C ASP A 17 -33.95 19.27 16.56
N THR A 18 -33.63 18.19 17.29
CA THR A 18 -32.78 18.20 18.50
C THR A 18 -31.84 16.99 18.53
N ALA A 19 -30.76 17.08 19.30
CA ALA A 19 -29.88 15.94 19.55
C ALA A 19 -30.62 14.84 20.35
N PRO A 20 -30.36 13.55 20.10
CA PRO A 20 -31.00 12.45 20.83
C PRO A 20 -30.49 12.41 22.27
N GLU A 21 -31.33 11.94 23.21
CA GLU A 21 -30.97 11.82 24.63
C GLU A 21 -29.71 10.97 24.86
N LYS A 22 -29.57 9.90 24.06
CA LYS A 22 -28.40 9.03 24.02
C LYS A 22 -28.01 8.71 22.58
N CYS A 23 -26.72 8.68 22.32
CA CYS A 23 -26.17 8.22 21.05
C CYS A 23 -26.52 6.74 20.85
N PRO A 24 -27.10 6.34 19.71
CA PRO A 24 -27.45 4.94 19.44
C PRO A 24 -26.22 4.05 19.20
N ILE A 25 -25.04 4.64 18.95
CA ILE A 25 -23.81 3.90 18.66
C ILE A 25 -22.97 3.68 19.94
N CYS A 26 -22.64 4.75 20.65
CA CYS A 26 -21.74 4.67 21.81
C CYS A 26 -22.43 4.93 23.16
N GLY A 27 -23.73 5.22 23.18
CA GLY A 27 -24.47 5.50 24.41
C GLY A 27 -24.18 6.85 25.08
N ALA A 28 -23.30 7.68 24.49
CA ALA A 28 -22.97 9.00 25.02
C ALA A 28 -24.22 9.90 25.16
N PRO A 29 -24.30 10.74 26.21
CA PRO A 29 -25.47 11.59 26.44
C PRO A 29 -25.58 12.71 25.40
N ALA A 30 -26.77 13.31 25.28
CA ALA A 30 -27.06 14.45 24.40
C ALA A 30 -26.04 15.60 24.49
N SER A 31 -25.46 15.83 25.68
CA SER A 31 -24.43 16.88 25.90
C SER A 31 -23.13 16.66 25.12
N LYS A 32 -22.94 15.46 24.55
CA LYS A 32 -21.81 15.14 23.67
C LYS A 32 -22.12 15.36 22.19
N PHE A 33 -23.27 15.92 21.84
CA PHE A 33 -23.59 16.28 20.47
C PHE A 33 -23.33 17.76 20.18
N VAL A 34 -22.78 18.02 18.99
CA VAL A 34 -22.59 19.37 18.45
C VAL A 34 -23.42 19.52 17.17
N GLU A 35 -24.14 20.63 17.02
CA GLU A 35 -24.87 20.94 15.79
C GLU A 35 -23.87 21.24 14.66
N ILE A 36 -24.02 20.56 13.52
CA ILE A 36 -23.22 20.77 12.31
C ILE A 36 -23.86 21.94 11.55
N LYS A 37 -23.10 22.99 11.28
CA LYS A 37 -23.57 24.15 10.50
C LYS A 37 -23.29 23.92 9.01
N GLU A 38 -24.09 24.51 8.12
CA GLU A 38 -23.95 24.35 6.65
C GLU A 38 -22.58 24.78 6.08
N THR A 39 -21.76 25.52 6.84
CA THR A 39 -20.38 25.86 6.46
C THR A 39 -19.35 24.76 6.78
N ASP A 40 -19.76 23.69 7.45
CA ASP A 40 -18.89 22.63 7.99
C ASP A 40 -18.67 21.46 7.01
N ASP A 41 -19.04 21.60 5.73
CA ASP A 41 -18.88 20.56 4.69
C ASP A 41 -17.41 20.28 4.32
N LYS A 42 -16.45 21.03 4.89
CA LYS A 42 -15.03 20.74 4.74
C LYS A 42 -14.59 19.75 5.81
N LEU A 43 -14.04 18.62 5.37
CA LEU A 43 -13.39 17.67 6.25
C LEU A 43 -12.20 18.34 6.95
N ALA A 44 -12.14 18.20 8.27
CA ALA A 44 -11.02 18.58 9.09
C ALA A 44 -10.63 17.38 9.95
N PHE A 45 -9.37 16.95 9.84
CA PHE A 45 -8.81 15.86 10.60
C PHE A 45 -7.90 16.43 11.70
N ALA A 46 -7.88 15.78 12.86
CA ALA A 46 -7.04 16.21 13.98
C ALA A 46 -5.55 15.88 13.75
N ASP A 47 -5.29 14.84 12.97
CA ASP A 47 -3.95 14.37 12.61
C ASP A 47 -4.03 13.47 11.37
N GLU A 48 -2.89 13.24 10.72
CA GLU A 48 -2.75 12.36 9.56
C GLU A 48 -1.35 11.75 9.46
N HIS A 49 -1.22 10.61 8.78
CA HIS A 49 0.09 10.07 8.46
C HIS A 49 0.85 11.01 7.52
N VAL A 50 2.11 11.28 7.86
CA VAL A 50 3.00 12.14 7.06
C VAL A 50 4.08 11.29 6.41
N LEU A 51 4.20 11.40 5.09
CA LEU A 51 5.24 10.72 4.33
C LEU A 51 6.58 11.44 4.49
N GLY A 52 7.64 10.68 4.79
CA GLY A 52 9.01 11.18 4.83
C GLY A 52 9.38 11.87 6.14
N VAL A 53 8.78 11.50 7.27
CA VAL A 53 9.17 12.03 8.58
C VAL A 53 10.64 11.77 8.93
N ALA A 54 11.27 10.78 8.30
CA ALA A 54 12.69 10.48 8.47
C ALA A 54 13.62 11.37 7.62
N LYS A 55 13.11 12.21 6.70
CA LYS A 55 13.94 13.02 5.78
C LYS A 55 14.88 13.98 6.49
N ASP A 56 14.48 14.46 7.67
CA ASP A 56 15.26 15.41 8.48
C ASP A 56 16.10 14.72 9.58
N VAL A 57 16.06 13.38 9.66
CA VAL A 57 16.90 12.62 10.60
C VAL A 57 18.36 12.76 10.18
N LYS A 58 19.19 13.28 11.08
CA LYS A 58 20.63 13.51 10.82
C LYS A 58 21.51 12.35 11.25
N ASP A 59 20.96 11.43 12.04
CA ASP A 59 21.69 10.27 12.52
C ASP A 59 21.83 9.24 11.39
N PRO A 60 23.05 8.98 10.89
CA PRO A 60 23.26 8.05 9.80
C PRO A 60 23.01 6.59 10.18
N GLU A 61 23.13 6.23 11.46
CA GLU A 61 22.84 4.87 11.93
C GLU A 61 21.32 4.61 11.86
N ILE A 62 20.52 5.58 12.28
CA ILE A 62 19.05 5.49 12.19
C ILE A 62 18.61 5.40 10.74
N LEU A 63 19.07 6.31 9.88
CA LEU A 63 18.70 6.31 8.46
C LEU A 63 19.09 5.00 7.77
N LYS A 64 20.32 4.54 7.99
CA LYS A 64 20.80 3.27 7.45
C LYS A 64 19.95 2.11 7.96
N GLY A 65 19.62 2.10 9.26
CA GLY A 65 18.75 1.09 9.84
C GLY A 65 17.37 1.05 9.16
N LEU A 66 16.74 2.20 8.94
CA LEU A 66 15.45 2.27 8.24
C LEU A 66 15.54 1.71 6.80
N HIS A 67 16.61 2.03 6.07
CA HIS A 67 16.84 1.49 4.72
C HIS A 67 17.13 -0.01 4.73
N ASP A 68 18.00 -0.48 5.62
CA ASP A 68 18.34 -1.89 5.75
C ASP A 68 17.09 -2.71 6.09
N HIS A 69 16.29 -2.25 7.05
CA HIS A 69 15.03 -2.91 7.41
C HIS A 69 14.02 -2.86 6.27
N PHE A 70 13.80 -1.73 5.59
CA PHE A 70 12.93 -1.68 4.41
C PHE A 70 13.30 -2.75 3.36
N ASN A 71 14.60 -2.88 3.04
CA ASN A 71 15.08 -3.88 2.09
C ASN A 71 14.95 -5.31 2.62
N GLY A 72 15.22 -5.52 3.91
CA GLY A 72 15.03 -6.79 4.60
C GLY A 72 13.59 -7.26 4.50
N GLU A 73 12.65 -6.46 4.96
CA GLU A 73 11.21 -6.75 4.93
C GLU A 73 10.72 -7.04 3.51
N CYS A 74 11.12 -6.23 2.51
CA CYS A 74 10.78 -6.48 1.10
C CYS A 74 11.31 -7.84 0.59
N THR A 75 12.48 -8.25 1.06
CA THR A 75 13.09 -9.54 0.71
C THR A 75 12.33 -10.68 1.38
N GLU A 76 11.95 -10.51 2.64
CA GLU A 76 11.18 -11.50 3.41
C GLU A 76 9.82 -11.80 2.79
N VAL A 77 9.12 -10.79 2.24
CA VAL A 77 7.86 -11.02 1.48
C VAL A 77 8.08 -12.05 0.37
N GLY A 78 9.10 -11.86 -0.46
CA GLY A 78 9.40 -12.79 -1.56
C GLY A 78 9.84 -14.17 -1.06
N MET A 79 10.66 -14.21 -0.01
CA MET A 79 11.14 -15.44 0.62
C MET A 79 10.00 -16.26 1.20
N TYR A 80 9.12 -15.65 2.00
CA TYR A 80 7.99 -16.35 2.64
C TYR A 80 6.98 -16.83 1.60
N LEU A 81 6.70 -16.07 0.54
CA LEU A 81 5.86 -16.57 -0.56
C LEU A 81 6.51 -17.75 -1.30
N ALA A 82 7.83 -17.77 -1.46
CA ALA A 82 8.53 -18.91 -2.05
C ALA A 82 8.50 -20.14 -1.12
N MET A 83 8.73 -19.96 0.18
CA MET A 83 8.64 -21.01 1.20
C MET A 83 7.22 -21.57 1.31
N SER A 84 6.20 -20.71 1.22
CA SER A 84 4.80 -21.12 1.15
C SER A 84 4.54 -22.07 -0.02
N ARG A 85 5.00 -21.72 -1.21
CA ARG A 85 4.88 -22.59 -2.40
C ARG A 85 5.61 -23.91 -2.23
N GLN A 86 6.71 -23.93 -1.47
CA GLN A 86 7.43 -25.17 -1.17
C GLN A 86 6.64 -26.04 -0.19
N ALA A 87 6.08 -25.46 0.88
CA ALA A 87 5.24 -26.17 1.83
C ALA A 87 4.02 -26.82 1.15
N ASP A 88 3.37 -26.11 0.22
CA ASP A 88 2.27 -26.68 -0.59
C ASP A 88 2.71 -27.91 -1.41
N ARG A 89 3.90 -27.86 -2.03
CA ARG A 89 4.43 -28.99 -2.82
C ARG A 89 4.78 -30.21 -1.96
N GLU A 90 5.16 -29.97 -0.71
CA GLU A 90 5.46 -31.02 0.27
C GLU A 90 4.21 -31.56 0.98
N GLY A 91 3.03 -30.97 0.73
CA GLY A 91 1.76 -31.40 1.28
C GLY A 91 1.41 -30.80 2.64
N TYR A 92 1.97 -29.63 2.97
CA TYR A 92 1.71 -28.91 4.23
C TYR A 92 0.95 -27.59 4.01
N PRO A 93 -0.35 -27.64 3.62
CA PRO A 93 -1.09 -26.43 3.25
C PRO A 93 -1.27 -25.45 4.43
N GLU A 94 -1.40 -25.93 5.67
CA GLU A 94 -1.52 -25.06 6.85
C GLU A 94 -0.23 -24.26 7.11
N ILE A 95 0.94 -24.86 6.84
CA ILE A 95 2.23 -24.17 6.91
C ILE A 95 2.35 -23.16 5.77
N ALA A 96 1.89 -23.53 4.57
CA ALA A 96 1.87 -22.63 3.43
C ALA A 96 1.02 -21.37 3.70
N GLU A 97 -0.15 -21.52 4.32
CA GLU A 97 -1.01 -20.40 4.71
C GLU A 97 -0.38 -19.53 5.81
N ALA A 98 0.33 -20.14 6.77
CA ALA A 98 1.09 -19.38 7.77
C ALA A 98 2.16 -18.49 7.11
N PHE A 99 2.93 -19.03 6.16
CA PHE A 99 3.91 -18.24 5.41
C PHE A 99 3.27 -17.11 4.59
N LYS A 100 2.11 -17.33 3.95
CA LYS A 100 1.40 -16.26 3.22
C LYS A 100 0.97 -15.13 4.15
N ARG A 101 0.46 -15.48 5.34
CA ARG A 101 0.07 -14.48 6.35
C ARG A 101 1.28 -13.66 6.79
N TYR A 102 2.39 -14.30 7.14
CA TYR A 102 3.60 -13.58 7.56
C TYR A 102 4.18 -12.73 6.43
N ALA A 103 4.15 -13.20 5.19
CA ALA A 103 4.55 -12.38 4.04
C ALA A 103 3.72 -11.08 3.92
N TRP A 104 2.43 -11.10 4.30
CA TRP A 104 1.60 -9.89 4.33
C TRP A 104 1.92 -9.00 5.53
N GLU A 105 2.27 -9.57 6.67
CA GLU A 105 2.75 -8.83 7.83
C GLU A 105 4.08 -8.10 7.53
N GLU A 106 5.04 -8.75 6.85
CA GLU A 106 6.28 -8.09 6.43
C GLU A 106 6.05 -7.04 5.32
N ALA A 107 5.05 -7.25 4.46
CA ALA A 107 4.65 -6.22 3.50
C ALA A 107 4.12 -4.96 4.21
N GLU A 108 3.38 -5.10 5.31
CA GLU A 108 2.95 -3.99 6.17
C GLU A 108 4.12 -3.32 6.88
N HIS A 109 5.14 -4.08 7.32
CA HIS A 109 6.37 -3.51 7.89
C HIS A 109 7.15 -2.71 6.84
N ALA A 110 7.38 -3.29 5.66
CA ALA A 110 8.02 -2.62 4.54
C ALA A 110 7.29 -1.33 4.14
N ALA A 111 5.95 -1.35 4.09
CA ALA A 111 5.14 -0.17 3.78
C ALA A 111 5.38 0.96 4.80
N LYS A 112 5.39 0.64 6.11
CA LYS A 112 5.68 1.63 7.16
C LYS A 112 7.07 2.23 7.03
N PHE A 113 8.10 1.41 6.78
CA PHE A 113 9.45 1.94 6.55
C PHE A 113 9.51 2.83 5.30
N ALA A 114 8.83 2.44 4.21
CA ALA A 114 8.73 3.25 3.01
C ALA A 114 8.04 4.59 3.24
N GLU A 115 6.98 4.63 4.06
CA GLU A 115 6.29 5.86 4.47
C GLU A 115 7.19 6.75 5.33
N LEU A 116 7.89 6.18 6.32
CA LEU A 116 8.83 6.92 7.17
C LEU A 116 9.93 7.58 6.33
N LEU A 117 10.52 6.85 5.40
CA LEU A 117 11.56 7.35 4.48
C LEU A 117 10.99 8.34 3.46
N GLY A 118 9.82 8.05 2.89
CA GLY A 118 9.15 8.90 1.89
C GLY A 118 9.93 9.03 0.57
N GLU A 119 10.72 8.01 0.24
CA GLU A 119 11.61 7.97 -0.94
C GLU A 119 11.04 7.14 -2.10
N VAL A 120 10.09 6.25 -1.83
CA VAL A 120 9.48 5.34 -2.81
C VAL A 120 7.95 5.45 -2.87
N VAL A 121 7.38 6.41 -2.13
CA VAL A 121 5.94 6.69 -2.06
C VAL A 121 5.69 8.20 -2.10
N TRP A 122 4.72 8.62 -2.92
CA TRP A 122 4.36 10.01 -3.20
C TRP A 122 2.82 10.15 -3.33
N ASP A 123 2.36 11.26 -3.92
CA ASP A 123 0.97 11.40 -4.36
C ASP A 123 0.62 10.35 -5.44
N THR A 124 -0.67 10.02 -5.54
CA THR A 124 -1.16 8.93 -6.41
C THR A 124 -0.80 9.14 -7.89
N LYS A 125 -0.82 10.38 -8.38
CA LYS A 125 -0.47 10.68 -9.78
C LYS A 125 1.00 10.37 -10.02
N THR A 126 1.88 10.81 -9.12
CA THR A 126 3.32 10.55 -9.18
C THR A 126 3.63 9.05 -9.05
N ASN A 127 2.95 8.34 -8.15
CA ASN A 127 3.11 6.89 -7.98
C ASN A 127 2.80 6.13 -9.28
N LEU A 128 1.64 6.41 -9.89
CA LEU A 128 1.24 5.75 -11.14
C LEU A 128 2.23 6.04 -12.29
N TYR A 129 2.65 7.30 -12.43
CA TYR A 129 3.64 7.68 -13.45
C TYR A 129 4.98 6.97 -13.24
N LYS A 130 5.51 6.96 -12.01
CA LYS A 130 6.79 6.33 -11.72
C LYS A 130 6.71 4.82 -11.90
N ARG A 131 5.62 4.16 -11.47
CA ARG A 131 5.44 2.72 -11.64
C ARG A 131 5.29 2.32 -13.10
N MET A 132 4.47 3.00 -13.91
CA MET A 132 4.36 2.63 -15.35
C MET A 132 5.72 2.74 -16.08
N MET A 133 6.53 3.75 -15.75
CA MET A 133 7.88 3.89 -16.33
C MET A 133 8.85 2.83 -15.82
N ALA A 134 8.78 2.50 -14.52
CA ALA A 134 9.58 1.43 -13.93
C ALA A 134 9.26 0.07 -14.57
N GLU A 135 7.98 -0.25 -14.76
CA GLU A 135 7.55 -1.49 -15.43
C GLU A 135 8.08 -1.57 -16.87
N SER A 136 8.04 -0.45 -17.61
CA SER A 136 8.59 -0.41 -18.97
C SER A 136 10.09 -0.73 -18.99
N GLY A 137 10.87 -0.21 -18.03
CA GLY A 137 12.30 -0.51 -17.92
C GLY A 137 12.59 -1.94 -17.44
N ALA A 138 11.82 -2.42 -16.46
CA ALA A 138 11.94 -3.78 -15.93
C ALA A 138 11.63 -4.85 -16.99
N CYS A 139 10.67 -4.57 -17.87
CA CYS A 139 10.33 -5.42 -19.02
C CYS A 139 11.56 -5.67 -19.91
N GLU A 140 12.30 -4.62 -20.27
CA GLU A 140 13.50 -4.71 -21.10
C GLU A 140 14.59 -5.54 -20.39
N GLY A 141 14.86 -5.24 -19.12
CA GLY A 141 15.85 -5.97 -18.33
C GLY A 141 15.53 -7.47 -18.22
N LYS A 142 14.29 -7.83 -17.91
CA LYS A 142 13.84 -9.23 -17.84
C LYS A 142 13.94 -9.91 -19.21
N LYS A 143 13.55 -9.24 -20.30
CA LYS A 143 13.64 -9.79 -21.65
C LYS A 143 15.10 -10.05 -22.06
N HIS A 144 16.02 -9.16 -21.69
CA HIS A 144 17.45 -9.35 -21.92
C HIS A 144 17.98 -10.59 -21.20
N ILE A 145 17.70 -10.75 -19.90
CA ILE A 145 18.10 -11.93 -19.11
C ILE A 145 17.53 -13.21 -19.71
N ALA A 146 16.26 -13.23 -20.06
CA ALA A 146 15.64 -14.39 -20.69
C ALA A 146 16.34 -14.77 -22.01
N THR A 147 16.70 -13.77 -22.83
CA THR A 147 17.41 -14.00 -24.09
C THR A 147 18.79 -14.63 -23.86
N LEU A 148 19.55 -14.13 -22.88
CA LEU A 148 20.84 -14.72 -22.49
C LEU A 148 20.69 -16.16 -21.97
N ALA A 149 19.66 -16.43 -21.18
CA ALA A 149 19.35 -17.77 -20.70
C ALA A 149 19.07 -18.73 -21.87
N LYS A 150 18.30 -18.27 -22.88
CA LYS A 150 18.00 -19.07 -24.06
C LYS A 150 19.24 -19.39 -24.89
N GLN A 151 20.15 -18.43 -25.06
CA GLN A 151 21.42 -18.64 -25.76
C GLN A 151 22.31 -19.70 -25.09
N GLN A 152 22.15 -19.89 -23.77
CA GLN A 152 22.88 -20.87 -22.98
C GLN A 152 22.11 -22.19 -22.78
N ASN A 153 20.97 -22.38 -23.47
CA ASN A 153 20.07 -23.53 -23.32
C ASN A 153 19.52 -23.72 -21.89
N LEU A 154 19.35 -22.62 -21.14
CA LEU A 154 18.78 -22.61 -19.79
C LEU A 154 17.26 -22.37 -19.86
N ASP A 155 16.53 -23.31 -20.44
CA ASP A 155 15.12 -23.12 -20.83
C ASP A 155 14.19 -22.78 -19.66
N ALA A 156 14.33 -23.44 -18.50
CA ALA A 156 13.50 -23.14 -17.33
C ALA A 156 13.65 -21.69 -16.83
N ILE A 157 14.87 -21.14 -16.93
CA ILE A 157 15.14 -19.74 -16.57
C ILE A 157 14.55 -18.81 -17.63
N HIS A 158 14.79 -19.09 -18.92
CA HIS A 158 14.22 -18.32 -20.02
C HIS A 158 12.69 -18.24 -19.89
N ASP A 159 12.02 -19.38 -19.76
CA ASP A 159 10.55 -19.43 -19.80
C ASP A 159 9.94 -18.65 -18.65
N THR A 160 10.48 -18.81 -17.44
CA THR A 160 10.00 -18.10 -16.25
C THR A 160 10.22 -16.59 -16.36
N VAL A 161 11.44 -16.16 -16.68
CA VAL A 161 11.79 -14.74 -16.72
C VAL A 161 11.14 -14.03 -17.92
N HIS A 162 11.00 -14.73 -19.05
CA HIS A 162 10.31 -14.19 -20.21
C HIS A 162 8.82 -13.96 -19.93
N GLU A 163 8.16 -14.85 -19.20
CA GLU A 163 6.77 -14.62 -18.79
C GLU A 163 6.68 -13.42 -17.85
N MET A 164 7.58 -13.30 -16.88
CA MET A 164 7.66 -12.12 -16.01
C MET A 164 7.89 -10.82 -16.78
N ALA A 165 8.59 -10.84 -17.92
CA ALA A 165 8.74 -9.65 -18.77
C ALA A 165 7.40 -9.22 -19.41
N LYS A 166 6.57 -10.18 -19.82
CA LYS A 166 5.22 -9.89 -20.32
C LYS A 166 4.31 -9.35 -19.22
N ASP A 167 4.48 -9.85 -17.99
CA ASP A 167 3.78 -9.31 -16.83
C ASP A 167 4.10 -7.84 -16.59
N GLU A 168 5.37 -7.41 -16.67
CA GLU A 168 5.70 -5.98 -16.53
C GLU A 168 5.00 -5.14 -17.60
N ALA A 169 4.96 -5.61 -18.85
CA ALA A 169 4.25 -4.91 -19.92
C ALA A 169 2.74 -4.77 -19.60
N ARG A 170 2.13 -5.83 -19.07
CA ARG A 170 0.73 -5.82 -18.62
C ARG A 170 0.53 -4.86 -17.44
N HIS A 171 1.40 -4.88 -16.43
CA HIS A 171 1.35 -3.99 -15.26
C HIS A 171 1.52 -2.53 -15.68
N GLY A 172 2.52 -2.24 -16.51
CA GLY A 172 2.78 -0.91 -17.05
C GLY A 172 1.58 -0.35 -17.81
N LYS A 173 0.92 -1.16 -18.64
CA LYS A 173 -0.34 -0.76 -19.33
C LYS A 173 -1.49 -0.53 -18.36
N GLY A 174 -1.58 -1.32 -17.29
CA GLY A 174 -2.55 -1.10 -16.20
C GLY A 174 -2.35 0.26 -15.53
N PHE A 175 -1.13 0.57 -15.10
CA PHE A 175 -0.79 1.84 -14.48
C PHE A 175 -0.96 3.02 -15.45
N GLU A 176 -0.55 2.87 -16.71
CA GLU A 176 -0.73 3.86 -17.77
C GLU A 176 -2.22 4.21 -17.94
N GLY A 177 -3.07 3.20 -18.08
CA GLY A 177 -4.52 3.40 -18.23
C GLY A 177 -5.15 4.15 -17.05
N LEU A 178 -4.74 3.83 -15.82
CA LEU A 178 -5.19 4.53 -14.61
C LEU A 178 -4.67 5.97 -14.57
N TYR A 179 -3.40 6.19 -14.90
CA TYR A 179 -2.80 7.51 -14.94
C TYR A 179 -3.54 8.45 -15.89
N TYR A 180 -3.80 7.99 -17.13
CA TYR A 180 -4.53 8.78 -18.11
C TYR A 180 -5.98 9.00 -17.70
N ARG A 181 -6.68 7.96 -17.23
CA ARG A 181 -8.09 8.06 -16.83
C ARG A 181 -8.34 9.12 -15.77
N TYR A 182 -7.47 9.21 -14.76
CA TYR A 182 -7.70 10.06 -13.59
C TYR A 182 -6.90 11.37 -13.60
N PHE A 183 -5.75 11.44 -14.28
CA PHE A 183 -4.79 12.54 -14.06
C PHE A 183 -4.27 13.24 -15.32
N LYS A 184 -4.55 12.72 -16.51
CA LYS A 184 -4.13 13.33 -17.77
C LYS A 184 -5.31 13.32 -18.74
N LYS A 185 -6.18 14.34 -18.58
CA LYS A 185 -7.25 14.68 -19.52
C LYS A 185 -6.66 15.26 -20.80
#